data_AF-A0A9X1U5E8-F1
#
_entry.id   AF-A0A9X1U5E8-F1
#
_cell.length_a   1.000
_cell.length_b   1.000
_cell.length_c   1.000
_cell.angle_alpha   90.00
_cell.angle_beta   90.00
_cell.angle_gamma   90.00
#
_symmetry.space_group_name_H-M   'P 1'
#
loop_
_entity.id
_entity.type
_entity.pdbx_description
1 polymer ?
#
loop_
_entity_poly.entity_id
_entity_poly.type
_entity_poly.pdbx_seq_one_letter_code
_entity_poly.pdbx_strand_id
1 'polypeptide(L)'
;MRLMGWAIALAAAGLTPVAAGAQTPEAAQPQVTSAAPAAAPAAAAPAPAAATPAPSIDYAAPTPGIGVPDGRKGVQDQVTAVGQQAADFHNHWLLLMCAVISVFVLALLLWTIFRYRRGANPTPSRTSHNTAIEIVWTLVPVLILVAIAIPSIRLIRAQYSPPPADVTVKVIGNQWYWTYQYPDNGGFEIVSNQLKEQKDAKPGERYRTDADGPPLLAVDERIVIPAGKIVKFIVTSNDVIHAFAVPAFWTKIDANPGRLNETWVKVDRPGVYFGQCSELCGARHGYMPIAVEVVPEATFNAWVASKGGTPKGAKPATEAAAPATAEAAAAPADNAAVEQPATNQAAVAQN
;
A
#
# COMPACT_ATOMS: atom_id res chain seq x y z
N MET A 1 -73.72 -1.59 -6.30
CA MET A 1 -73.42 -1.82 -4.87
C MET A 1 -72.01 -1.31 -4.60
N ARG A 2 -71.92 -0.25 -3.79
CA ARG A 2 -70.76 0.37 -3.10
C ARG A 2 -69.31 0.19 -3.63
N LEU A 3 -68.78 1.31 -4.14
CA LEU A 3 -67.48 1.96 -3.85
C LEU A 3 -66.47 1.24 -2.94
N MET A 4 -65.22 1.08 -3.40
CA MET A 4 -64.08 1.89 -2.94
C MET A 4 -62.85 1.66 -3.84
N GLY A 5 -62.29 2.76 -4.33
CA GLY A 5 -61.13 2.79 -5.21
C GLY A 5 -59.82 2.77 -4.44
N TRP A 6 -58.76 2.30 -5.10
CA TRP A 6 -57.38 2.50 -4.70
C TRP A 6 -56.68 3.24 -5.81
N ALA A 7 -56.38 4.51 -5.54
CA ALA A 7 -55.55 5.36 -6.37
C ALA A 7 -54.07 5.01 -6.13
N ILE A 8 -53.35 4.72 -7.22
CA ILE A 8 -51.89 4.61 -7.22
C ILE A 8 -51.33 6.02 -7.34
N ALA A 9 -50.65 6.50 -6.30
CA ALA A 9 -49.92 7.75 -6.35
C ALA A 9 -48.60 7.55 -7.13
N LEU A 10 -48.55 8.04 -8.37
CA LEU A 10 -47.30 8.31 -9.06
C LEU A 10 -46.77 9.67 -8.55
N ALA A 11 -45.69 9.65 -7.77
CA ALA A 11 -44.92 10.85 -7.50
C ALA A 11 -44.03 11.17 -8.72
N ALA A 12 -44.51 12.04 -9.60
CA ALA A 12 -43.69 12.67 -10.62
C ALA A 12 -42.94 13.86 -9.99
N ALA A 13 -41.65 13.69 -9.74
CA ALA A 13 -40.77 14.80 -9.41
C ALA A 13 -40.56 15.65 -10.67
N GLY A 14 -41.20 16.81 -10.72
CA GLY A 14 -40.98 17.81 -11.77
C GLY A 14 -39.58 18.41 -11.64
N LEU A 15 -38.72 18.11 -12.61
CA LEU A 15 -37.50 18.87 -12.86
C LEU A 15 -37.88 20.13 -13.64
N THR A 16 -37.95 21.26 -12.95
CA THR A 16 -37.95 22.58 -13.61
C THR A 16 -36.54 22.88 -14.14
N PRO A 17 -36.34 23.21 -15.42
CA PRO A 17 -35.05 23.69 -15.89
C PRO A 17 -34.79 25.08 -15.29
N VAL A 18 -33.74 25.20 -14.48
CA VAL A 18 -33.16 26.51 -14.13
C VAL A 18 -32.52 27.06 -15.40
N ALA A 19 -33.05 28.18 -15.89
CA ALA A 19 -32.44 28.94 -16.97
C ALA A 19 -31.07 29.46 -16.49
N ALA A 20 -30.01 29.07 -17.20
CA ALA A 20 -28.70 29.68 -17.05
C ALA A 20 -28.78 31.13 -17.51
N GLY A 21 -28.75 32.08 -16.57
CA GLY A 21 -28.54 33.49 -16.87
C GLY A 21 -27.13 33.65 -17.43
N ALA A 22 -27.03 34.08 -18.69
CA ALA A 22 -25.77 34.50 -19.28
C ALA A 22 -25.27 35.74 -18.55
N GLN A 23 -24.20 35.60 -17.76
CA GLN A 23 -23.43 36.74 -17.28
C GLN A 23 -22.53 37.20 -18.41
N THR A 24 -22.80 38.40 -18.90
CA THR A 24 -21.92 39.14 -19.82
C THR A 24 -20.60 39.44 -19.09
N PRO A 25 -19.42 39.25 -19.71
CA PRO A 25 -18.17 39.64 -19.08
C PRO A 25 -18.13 41.16 -18.93
N GLU A 26 -18.10 41.65 -17.69
CA GLU A 26 -17.89 43.06 -17.42
C GLU A 26 -16.41 43.40 -17.67
N ALA A 27 -16.17 44.33 -18.59
CA ALA A 27 -14.84 44.81 -18.93
C ALA A 27 -14.22 45.50 -17.71
N ALA A 28 -13.04 45.02 -17.30
CA ALA A 28 -12.26 45.63 -16.22
C ALA A 28 -11.95 47.10 -16.55
N GLN A 29 -12.43 48.01 -15.71
CA GLN A 29 -12.05 49.42 -15.75
C GLN A 29 -10.64 49.61 -15.15
N PRO A 30 -9.80 50.47 -15.74
CA PRO A 30 -8.45 50.71 -15.24
C PRO A 30 -8.49 51.50 -13.92
N GLN A 31 -7.98 50.90 -12.84
CA GLN A 31 -7.69 51.62 -11.60
C GLN A 31 -6.41 52.43 -11.74
N VAL A 32 -6.55 53.75 -11.58
CA VAL A 32 -5.44 54.70 -11.41
C VAL A 32 -4.97 54.62 -9.96
N THR A 33 -3.75 54.13 -9.73
CA THR A 33 -3.08 54.22 -8.42
C THR A 33 -1.88 55.14 -8.52
N SER A 34 -1.89 56.22 -7.74
CA SER A 34 -0.81 57.20 -7.60
C SER A 34 0.47 56.57 -7.07
N ALA A 35 1.61 56.92 -7.66
CA ALA A 35 2.93 56.47 -7.28
C ALA A 35 3.40 57.08 -5.93
N ALA A 36 3.91 56.23 -5.04
CA ALA A 36 4.76 56.61 -3.92
C ALA A 36 6.21 56.16 -4.20
N PRO A 37 7.25 56.86 -3.71
CA PRO A 37 8.61 56.73 -4.22
C PRO A 37 9.31 55.42 -3.80
N ALA A 38 10.19 54.98 -4.71
CA ALA A 38 10.94 53.74 -4.66
C ALA A 38 11.89 53.61 -3.46
N ALA A 39 11.83 52.47 -2.77
CA ALA A 39 12.90 51.99 -1.91
C ALA A 39 13.85 51.09 -2.72
N ALA A 40 15.15 51.33 -2.58
CA ALA A 40 16.21 50.63 -3.31
C ALA A 40 16.25 49.12 -2.99
N PRO A 41 16.67 48.25 -3.94
CA PRO A 41 16.66 46.81 -3.74
C PRO A 41 17.81 46.37 -2.83
N ALA A 42 17.48 45.69 -1.73
CA ALA A 42 18.47 44.91 -0.99
C ALA A 42 18.85 43.67 -1.82
N ALA A 43 20.15 43.51 -2.09
CA ALA A 43 20.67 42.39 -2.85
C ALA A 43 20.32 41.05 -2.17
N ALA A 44 19.60 40.19 -2.88
CA ALA A 44 19.34 38.82 -2.45
C ALA A 44 20.64 38.01 -2.53
N ALA A 45 21.08 37.47 -1.40
CA ALA A 45 22.14 36.47 -1.36
C ALA A 45 21.66 35.19 -2.08
N PRO A 46 22.51 34.53 -2.89
CA PRO A 46 22.13 33.28 -3.54
C PRO A 46 21.94 32.19 -2.48
N ALA A 47 20.78 31.53 -2.48
CA ALA A 47 20.56 30.31 -1.71
C ALA A 47 21.52 29.22 -2.24
N PRO A 48 22.32 28.56 -1.38
CA PRO A 48 23.14 27.46 -1.83
C PRO A 48 22.24 26.32 -2.27
N ALA A 49 22.50 25.77 -3.47
CA ALA A 49 21.85 24.56 -3.94
C ALA A 49 22.16 23.43 -2.95
N ALA A 50 21.15 22.94 -2.24
CA ALA A 50 21.28 21.79 -1.38
C ALA A 50 21.47 20.55 -2.27
N ALA A 51 22.68 20.02 -2.30
CA ALA A 51 22.93 18.67 -2.79
C ALA A 51 22.21 17.68 -1.85
N THR A 52 21.31 16.87 -2.39
CA THR A 52 20.67 15.79 -1.64
C THR A 52 21.75 14.82 -1.15
N PRO A 53 21.89 14.58 0.17
CA PRO A 53 22.85 13.59 0.66
C PRO A 53 22.46 12.20 0.17
N ALA A 54 23.44 11.42 -0.27
CA ALA A 54 23.22 10.03 -0.64
C ALA A 54 22.57 9.25 0.52
N PRO A 55 21.70 8.26 0.24
CA PRO A 55 21.12 7.41 1.26
C PRO A 55 22.24 6.70 2.03
N SER A 56 22.20 6.78 3.35
CA SER A 56 23.19 6.16 4.25
C SER A 56 23.07 4.63 4.34
N ILE A 57 22.08 4.05 3.66
CA ILE A 57 21.95 2.62 3.48
C ILE A 57 22.16 2.32 1.99
N ASP A 58 22.90 1.26 1.74
CA ASP A 58 22.96 0.68 0.40
C ASP A 58 21.58 0.08 0.11
N TYR A 59 20.80 0.80 -0.70
CA TYR A 59 19.51 0.33 -1.16
C TYR A 59 19.66 -1.01 -1.87
N ALA A 60 18.92 -2.03 -1.43
CA ALA A 60 19.00 -3.34 -2.05
C ALA A 60 18.50 -3.28 -3.49
N ALA A 61 19.07 -4.11 -4.37
CA ALA A 61 18.47 -4.32 -5.68
C ALA A 61 17.11 -5.04 -5.51
N PRO A 62 16.10 -4.72 -6.35
CA PRO A 62 14.85 -5.46 -6.39
C PRO A 62 15.10 -6.96 -6.57
N THR A 63 14.42 -7.79 -5.78
CA THR A 63 14.45 -9.24 -6.00
C THR A 63 13.38 -9.62 -7.03
N PRO A 64 13.72 -10.34 -8.11
CA PRO A 64 12.73 -10.79 -9.09
C PRO A 64 11.54 -11.51 -8.44
N GLY A 65 10.32 -11.12 -8.83
CA GLY A 65 9.07 -11.70 -8.34
C GLY A 65 8.61 -11.22 -6.95
N ILE A 66 9.38 -10.37 -6.26
CA ILE A 66 9.00 -9.81 -4.96
C ILE A 66 8.67 -8.33 -5.13
N GLY A 67 7.43 -7.94 -4.85
CA GLY A 67 7.04 -6.52 -4.82
C GLY A 67 7.17 -5.77 -6.14
N VAL A 68 7.32 -6.49 -7.26
CA VAL A 68 7.41 -5.95 -8.62
C VAL A 68 6.44 -6.68 -9.55
N PRO A 69 5.84 -5.99 -10.55
CA PRO A 69 5.16 -6.67 -11.64
C PRO A 69 6.13 -7.52 -12.46
N ASP A 70 5.73 -8.73 -12.82
CA ASP A 70 6.56 -9.70 -13.57
C ASP A 70 5.86 -10.30 -14.80
N GLY A 71 4.74 -9.70 -15.21
CA GLY A 71 3.95 -10.14 -16.36
C GLY A 71 2.99 -11.31 -16.09
N ARG A 72 2.93 -11.83 -14.85
CA ARG A 72 1.93 -12.86 -14.49
C ARG A 72 0.50 -12.32 -14.61
N LYS A 73 -0.46 -13.22 -14.83
CA LYS A 73 -1.89 -12.92 -14.69
C LYS A 73 -2.30 -13.14 -13.25
N GLY A 74 -2.79 -12.10 -12.58
CA GLY A 74 -3.26 -12.17 -11.20
C GLY A 74 -2.65 -11.08 -10.32
N VAL A 75 -2.83 -11.23 -9.01
CA VAL A 75 -2.26 -10.34 -7.99
C VAL A 75 -0.77 -10.65 -7.78
N GLN A 76 0.01 -9.66 -7.33
CA GLN A 76 1.37 -9.89 -6.86
C GLN A 76 1.39 -10.84 -5.65
N ASP A 77 2.52 -11.48 -5.39
CA ASP A 77 2.70 -12.28 -4.18
C ASP A 77 2.52 -11.43 -2.93
N GLN A 78 1.71 -11.95 -2.00
CA GLN A 78 1.34 -11.23 -0.79
C GLN A 78 2.29 -11.57 0.35
N VAL A 79 2.89 -10.53 0.94
CA VAL A 79 3.89 -10.66 2.02
C VAL A 79 3.36 -10.24 3.40
N THR A 80 2.07 -9.92 3.50
CA THR A 80 1.38 -9.65 4.76
C THR A 80 0.34 -10.75 5.02
N ALA A 81 0.08 -11.07 6.29
CA ALA A 81 -0.93 -12.08 6.65
C ALA A 81 -2.34 -11.70 6.16
N VAL A 82 -2.69 -10.42 6.24
CA VAL A 82 -3.93 -9.87 5.68
C VAL A 82 -3.97 -10.03 4.17
N GLY A 83 -2.87 -9.73 3.48
CA GLY A 83 -2.78 -9.87 2.03
C GLY A 83 -2.90 -11.31 1.57
N GLN A 84 -2.27 -12.25 2.27
CA GLN A 84 -2.39 -13.69 1.96
C GLN A 84 -3.85 -14.16 2.07
N GLN A 85 -4.53 -13.85 3.18
CA GLN A 85 -5.95 -14.18 3.35
C GLN A 85 -6.81 -13.55 2.26
N ALA A 86 -6.52 -12.32 1.85
CA ALA A 86 -7.25 -11.61 0.82
C ALA A 86 -7.01 -12.17 -0.59
N ALA A 87 -5.76 -12.50 -0.91
CA ALA A 87 -5.40 -13.18 -2.16
C ALA A 87 -6.04 -14.56 -2.25
N ASP A 88 -6.05 -15.34 -1.17
CA ASP A 88 -6.70 -16.65 -1.15
C ASP A 88 -8.21 -16.53 -1.35
N PHE A 89 -8.84 -15.61 -0.64
CA PHE A 89 -10.26 -15.31 -0.79
C PHE A 89 -10.61 -14.86 -2.22
N HIS A 90 -9.81 -13.98 -2.81
CA HIS A 90 -9.98 -13.50 -4.18
C HIS A 90 -9.77 -14.63 -5.20
N ASN A 91 -8.63 -15.31 -5.16
CA ASN A 91 -8.20 -16.23 -6.22
C ASN A 91 -8.96 -17.55 -6.19
N HIS A 92 -9.10 -18.17 -5.01
CA HIS A 92 -9.62 -19.52 -4.91
C HIS A 92 -11.14 -19.55 -4.73
N TRP A 93 -11.71 -18.48 -4.19
CA TRP A 93 -13.11 -18.50 -3.77
C TRP A 93 -13.97 -17.55 -4.61
N LEU A 94 -13.65 -16.26 -4.64
CA LEU A 94 -14.40 -15.27 -5.43
C LEU A 94 -14.28 -15.51 -6.93
N LEU A 95 -13.07 -15.62 -7.48
CA LEU A 95 -12.86 -15.83 -8.92
C LEU A 95 -13.44 -17.17 -9.39
N LEU A 96 -13.26 -18.26 -8.63
CA LEU A 96 -13.83 -19.56 -8.97
C LEU A 96 -15.36 -19.49 -9.04
N MET A 97 -16.00 -18.88 -8.05
CA MET A 97 -17.46 -18.72 -8.02
C MET A 97 -17.96 -17.86 -9.18
N CYS A 98 -17.31 -16.72 -9.46
CA CYS A 98 -17.63 -15.87 -10.61
C CYS A 98 -17.49 -16.65 -11.92
N ALA A 99 -16.45 -17.48 -12.07
CA ALA A 99 -16.23 -18.31 -13.24
C ALA A 99 -17.35 -19.36 -13.40
N VAL A 100 -17.73 -20.05 -12.32
CA VAL A 100 -18.82 -21.05 -12.35
C VAL A 100 -20.15 -20.41 -12.75
N ILE A 101 -20.52 -19.28 -12.14
CA ILE A 101 -21.75 -18.55 -12.49
C ILE A 101 -21.70 -18.07 -13.95
N SER A 102 -20.58 -17.52 -14.39
CA SER A 102 -20.42 -17.05 -15.77
C SER A 102 -20.53 -18.20 -16.79
N VAL A 103 -19.92 -19.35 -16.50
CA VAL A 103 -20.03 -20.55 -17.34
C VAL A 103 -21.45 -21.09 -17.35
N PHE A 104 -22.15 -21.09 -16.20
CA PHE A 104 -23.55 -21.49 -16.12
C PHE A 104 -24.45 -20.59 -16.98
N VAL A 105 -24.32 -19.27 -16.86
CA VAL A 105 -25.06 -18.31 -17.68
C VAL A 105 -24.72 -18.48 -19.16
N LEU A 106 -23.44 -18.62 -19.50
CA LEU A 106 -23.00 -18.85 -20.88
C LEU A 106 -23.59 -20.15 -21.44
N ALA A 107 -23.59 -21.23 -20.67
CA ALA A 107 -24.16 -22.51 -21.07
C ALA A 107 -25.66 -22.40 -21.32
N LEU A 108 -26.40 -21.69 -20.47
CA LEU A 108 -27.83 -21.41 -20.70
C LEU A 108 -28.04 -20.57 -21.96
N LEU A 109 -27.23 -19.54 -22.18
CA LEU A 109 -27.32 -18.72 -23.40
C LEU A 109 -27.04 -19.56 -24.65
N LEU A 110 -25.96 -20.34 -24.68
CA LEU A 110 -25.65 -21.25 -25.77
C LEU A 110 -26.77 -22.27 -25.99
N TRP A 111 -27.30 -22.86 -24.91
CA TRP A 111 -28.45 -23.77 -24.98
C TRP A 111 -29.65 -23.08 -25.62
N THR A 112 -29.98 -21.85 -25.21
CA THR A 112 -31.12 -21.14 -25.79
C THR A 112 -30.92 -20.82 -27.27
N ILE A 113 -29.70 -20.43 -27.67
CA ILE A 113 -29.35 -20.15 -29.07
C ILE A 113 -29.52 -21.41 -29.92
N PHE A 114 -29.05 -22.57 -29.48
CA PHE A 114 -29.13 -23.80 -30.28
C PHE A 114 -30.51 -24.47 -30.23
N ARG A 115 -31.13 -24.54 -29.06
CA ARG A 115 -32.37 -25.29 -28.83
C ARG A 115 -33.62 -24.53 -29.24
N TYR A 116 -33.63 -23.21 -29.06
CA TYR A 116 -34.81 -22.36 -29.29
C TYR A 116 -34.68 -21.44 -30.52
N ARG A 117 -33.67 -21.64 -31.38
CA ARG A 117 -33.61 -20.97 -32.70
C ARG A 117 -34.86 -21.29 -33.54
N ARG A 118 -35.22 -20.37 -34.44
CA ARG A 118 -36.40 -20.46 -35.32
C ARG A 118 -36.52 -21.81 -36.07
N GLY A 119 -35.41 -22.34 -36.56
CA GLY A 119 -35.39 -23.62 -37.28
C GLY A 119 -35.61 -24.86 -36.39
N ALA A 120 -35.24 -24.80 -35.10
CA ALA A 120 -35.37 -25.93 -34.17
C ALA A 120 -36.61 -25.82 -33.26
N ASN A 121 -37.19 -24.63 -33.13
CA ASN A 121 -38.37 -24.37 -32.31
C ASN A 121 -39.33 -23.38 -33.02
N PRO A 122 -40.04 -23.84 -34.08
CA PRO A 122 -40.87 -22.97 -34.93
C PRO A 122 -42.10 -22.39 -34.21
N THR A 123 -42.61 -23.08 -33.19
CA THR A 123 -43.74 -22.64 -32.35
C THR A 123 -43.26 -22.30 -30.93
N PRO A 124 -43.12 -21.01 -30.57
CA PRO A 124 -42.64 -20.63 -29.24
C PRO A 124 -43.68 -20.90 -28.15
N SER A 125 -43.20 -21.26 -26.95
CA SER A 125 -44.05 -21.32 -25.75
C SER A 125 -44.62 -19.93 -25.41
N ARG A 126 -45.77 -19.91 -24.73
CA ARG A 126 -46.43 -18.70 -24.22
C ARG A 126 -46.34 -18.57 -22.70
N THR A 127 -45.65 -19.47 -22.01
CA THR A 127 -45.42 -19.39 -20.56
C THR A 127 -44.67 -18.10 -20.22
N SER A 128 -45.25 -17.28 -19.34
CA SER A 128 -44.69 -15.98 -18.95
C SER A 128 -44.08 -15.93 -17.56
N HIS A 129 -44.43 -16.89 -16.69
CA HIS A 129 -43.97 -16.93 -15.30
C HIS A 129 -43.90 -18.36 -14.79
N ASN A 130 -43.08 -18.58 -13.77
CA ASN A 130 -43.02 -19.81 -13.01
C ASN A 130 -42.52 -19.48 -11.60
N THR A 131 -43.46 -19.38 -10.66
CA THR A 131 -43.19 -18.98 -9.27
C THR A 131 -42.15 -19.86 -8.60
N ALA A 132 -42.10 -21.15 -8.89
CA ALA A 132 -41.11 -22.05 -8.28
C ALA A 132 -39.68 -21.70 -8.76
N ILE A 133 -39.49 -21.47 -10.05
CA ILE A 133 -38.19 -21.06 -10.61
C ILE A 133 -37.81 -19.66 -10.10
N GLU A 134 -38.78 -18.76 -10.03
CA GLU A 134 -38.60 -17.41 -9.49
C GLU A 134 -38.09 -17.42 -8.05
N ILE A 135 -38.69 -18.23 -7.19
CA ILE A 135 -38.22 -18.41 -5.81
C ILE A 135 -36.79 -18.95 -5.79
N VAL A 136 -36.48 -19.95 -6.61
CA VAL A 136 -35.14 -20.57 -6.66
C VAL A 136 -34.08 -19.56 -7.10
N TRP A 137 -34.27 -18.84 -8.21
CA TRP A 137 -33.28 -17.89 -8.68
C TRP A 137 -33.17 -16.63 -7.81
N THR A 138 -34.09 -16.40 -6.87
CA THR A 138 -34.00 -15.29 -5.93
C THR A 138 -33.29 -15.74 -4.65
N LEU A 139 -33.67 -16.91 -4.10
CA LEU A 139 -33.07 -17.41 -2.87
C LEU A 139 -31.63 -17.89 -3.08
N VAL A 140 -31.31 -18.55 -4.20
CA VAL A 140 -29.95 -19.05 -4.45
C VAL A 140 -28.91 -17.91 -4.48
N PRO A 141 -29.09 -16.79 -5.22
CA PRO A 141 -28.18 -15.66 -5.14
C PRO A 141 -28.08 -15.03 -3.76
N VAL A 142 -29.19 -14.93 -3.01
CA VAL A 142 -29.15 -14.43 -1.63
C VAL A 142 -28.25 -15.30 -0.75
N LEU A 143 -28.39 -16.63 -0.83
CA LEU A 143 -27.55 -17.57 -0.08
C LEU A 143 -26.08 -17.49 -0.50
N ILE A 144 -25.80 -17.33 -1.80
CA ILE A 144 -24.45 -17.12 -2.32
C ILE A 144 -23.84 -15.85 -1.70
N LEU A 145 -24.56 -14.73 -1.71
CA LEU A 145 -24.08 -13.47 -1.13
C LEU A 145 -23.83 -13.58 0.38
N VAL A 146 -24.69 -14.29 1.12
CA VAL A 146 -24.48 -14.55 2.56
C VAL A 146 -23.22 -15.36 2.79
N ALA A 147 -22.98 -16.40 1.99
CA ALA A 147 -21.76 -17.18 2.06
C ALA A 147 -20.53 -16.29 1.86
N ILE A 148 -20.60 -15.29 0.96
CA ILE A 148 -19.50 -14.36 0.67
C ILE A 148 -19.27 -13.35 1.78
N ALA A 149 -20.34 -12.84 2.35
CA ALA A 149 -20.29 -11.80 3.37
C ALA A 149 -19.52 -12.27 4.63
N ILE A 150 -19.71 -13.51 5.07
CA ILE A 150 -19.11 -14.01 6.33
C ILE A 150 -17.57 -13.95 6.33
N PRO A 151 -16.84 -14.62 5.41
CA PRO A 151 -15.38 -14.53 5.35
C PRO A 151 -14.90 -13.10 5.03
N SER A 152 -15.62 -12.37 4.17
CA SER A 152 -15.30 -10.98 3.82
C SER A 152 -15.32 -10.04 5.04
N ILE A 153 -16.33 -10.15 5.90
CA ILE A 153 -16.45 -9.34 7.13
C ILE A 153 -15.33 -9.67 8.14
N ARG A 154 -14.84 -10.91 8.18
CA ARG A 154 -13.69 -11.25 9.05
C ARG A 154 -12.40 -10.62 8.53
N LEU A 155 -12.19 -10.66 7.20
CA LEU A 155 -11.03 -10.06 6.56
C LEU A 155 -11.00 -8.53 6.68
N ILE A 156 -12.14 -7.86 6.43
CA ILE A 156 -12.23 -6.40 6.55
C ILE A 156 -11.98 -5.95 7.99
N ARG A 157 -12.45 -6.71 9.00
CA ARG A 157 -12.13 -6.43 10.40
C ARG A 157 -10.62 -6.51 10.66
N ALA A 158 -9.93 -7.53 10.12
CA ALA A 158 -8.49 -7.65 10.26
C ALA A 158 -7.75 -6.46 9.60
N GLN A 159 -8.26 -5.92 8.49
CA GLN A 159 -7.70 -4.73 7.84
C GLN A 159 -7.86 -3.47 8.68
N TYR A 160 -9.04 -3.23 9.27
CA TYR A 160 -9.36 -1.97 9.96
C TYR A 160 -9.22 -2.02 11.49
N SER A 161 -8.69 -3.11 12.06
CA SER A 161 -8.39 -3.21 13.50
C SER A 161 -6.88 -3.42 13.70
N PRO A 162 -6.06 -2.38 13.53
CA PRO A 162 -4.61 -2.49 13.63
C PRO A 162 -4.18 -2.90 15.04
N PRO A 163 -3.19 -3.80 15.18
CA PRO A 163 -2.51 -4.01 16.45
C PRO A 163 -1.71 -2.75 16.85
N PRO A 164 -1.25 -2.65 18.12
CA PRO A 164 -0.36 -1.58 18.54
C PRO A 164 0.86 -1.46 17.62
N ALA A 165 1.15 -0.23 17.19
CA ALA A 165 2.22 0.04 16.24
C ALA A 165 3.59 0.08 16.92
N ASP A 166 4.57 -0.61 16.34
CA ASP A 166 5.98 -0.50 16.73
C ASP A 166 6.58 0.78 16.13
N VAL A 167 6.27 1.05 14.86
CA VAL A 167 6.71 2.22 14.09
C VAL A 167 5.51 2.89 13.44
N THR A 168 5.47 4.22 13.51
CA THR A 168 4.51 5.03 12.75
C THR A 168 5.24 5.80 11.65
N VAL A 169 4.71 5.73 10.43
CA VAL A 169 5.15 6.58 9.31
C VAL A 169 3.97 7.40 8.81
N LYS A 170 4.12 8.72 8.75
CA LYS A 170 3.14 9.59 8.13
C LYS A 170 3.49 9.76 6.65
N VAL A 171 2.57 9.38 5.78
CA VAL A 171 2.67 9.45 4.33
C VAL A 171 1.87 10.65 3.84
N ILE A 172 2.50 11.54 3.08
CA ILE A 172 1.88 12.76 2.58
C ILE A 172 2.00 12.80 1.06
N GLY A 173 0.84 12.81 0.38
CA GLY A 173 0.77 12.99 -1.07
C GLY A 173 0.94 14.46 -1.46
N ASN A 174 1.72 14.71 -2.51
CA ASN A 174 1.91 16.01 -3.15
C ASN A 174 1.91 15.83 -4.68
N GLN A 175 1.57 16.85 -5.46
CA GLN A 175 1.68 16.87 -6.91
C GLN A 175 3.14 17.09 -7.35
N TRP A 176 3.90 16.10 -7.83
CA TRP A 176 3.63 14.66 -7.94
C TRP A 176 4.81 13.89 -7.35
N TYR A 177 4.82 13.78 -6.02
CA TYR A 177 5.84 13.10 -5.21
C TYR A 177 5.26 12.75 -3.83
N TRP A 178 5.99 11.94 -3.06
CA TRP A 178 5.59 11.57 -1.71
C TRP A 178 6.55 12.14 -0.67
N THR A 179 5.99 12.59 0.45
CA THR A 179 6.76 12.97 1.64
C THR A 179 6.46 11.96 2.74
N TYR A 180 7.49 11.49 3.44
CA TYR A 180 7.36 10.56 4.55
C TYR A 180 7.98 11.15 5.82
N GLN A 181 7.22 11.16 6.92
CA GLN A 181 7.70 11.61 8.24
C GLN A 181 7.68 10.45 9.23
N TYR A 182 8.70 10.38 10.08
CA TYR A 182 8.83 9.35 11.12
C TYR A 182 8.66 9.96 12.52
N PRO A 183 7.41 10.27 12.95
CA PRO A 183 7.14 11.01 14.19
C PRO A 183 7.68 10.29 15.43
N ASP A 184 7.65 8.95 15.44
CA ASP A 184 8.13 8.13 16.56
C ASP A 184 9.65 8.03 16.63
N ASN A 185 10.38 8.51 15.60
CA ASN A 185 11.81 8.33 15.44
C ASN A 185 12.58 9.66 15.34
N GLY A 186 12.10 10.71 16.01
CA GLY A 186 12.70 12.05 15.95
C GLY A 186 12.08 12.98 14.91
N GLY A 187 11.03 12.55 14.21
CA GLY A 187 10.22 13.44 13.37
C GLY A 187 10.90 13.93 12.10
N PHE A 188 11.99 13.29 11.67
CA PHE A 188 12.64 13.62 10.41
C PHE A 188 11.74 13.31 9.22
N GLU A 189 12.01 14.00 8.12
CA GLU A 189 11.26 13.90 6.87
C GLU A 189 12.16 13.44 5.73
N ILE A 190 11.61 12.63 4.84
CA ILE A 190 12.21 12.29 3.54
C ILE A 190 11.23 12.64 2.43
N VAL A 191 11.76 13.10 1.29
CA VAL A 191 11.02 13.41 0.08
C VAL A 191 11.42 12.39 -0.99
N SER A 192 10.43 11.79 -1.64
CA SER A 192 10.60 10.70 -2.59
C SER A 192 9.99 11.07 -3.95
N ASN A 193 10.86 11.24 -4.94
CA ASN A 193 10.52 11.52 -6.32
C ASN A 193 10.85 10.33 -7.20
N GLN A 194 10.12 10.20 -8.31
CA GLN A 194 10.46 9.24 -9.35
C GLN A 194 11.84 9.55 -9.95
N LEU A 195 12.66 8.51 -10.11
CA LEU A 195 13.88 8.63 -10.90
C LEU A 195 13.57 8.70 -12.40
N LYS A 196 14.26 9.60 -13.08
CA LYS A 196 14.21 9.71 -14.54
C LYS A 196 15.07 8.63 -15.20
N GLU A 197 14.67 8.21 -16.39
CA GLU A 197 15.56 7.43 -17.25
C GLU A 197 16.76 8.27 -17.69
N GLN A 198 17.88 7.61 -18.00
CA GLN A 198 19.13 8.29 -18.37
C GLN A 198 18.96 9.32 -19.50
N LYS A 199 18.11 9.00 -20.49
CA LYS A 199 17.82 9.87 -21.63
C LYS A 199 17.11 11.18 -21.27
N ASP A 200 16.40 11.21 -20.13
CA ASP A 200 15.59 12.33 -19.66
C ASP A 200 16.27 13.10 -18.51
N ALA A 201 17.39 12.58 -18.00
CA ALA A 201 18.19 13.18 -16.94
C ALA A 201 19.15 14.23 -17.50
N LYS A 202 19.30 15.34 -16.77
CA LYS A 202 20.30 16.37 -17.13
C LYS A 202 21.72 15.87 -16.85
N PRO A 203 22.75 16.41 -17.52
CA PRO A 203 24.13 16.11 -17.18
C PRO A 203 24.41 16.34 -15.69
N GLY A 204 24.92 15.31 -15.00
CA GLY A 204 25.20 15.33 -13.56
C GLY A 204 23.99 15.03 -12.66
N GLU A 205 22.78 14.85 -13.21
CA GLU A 205 21.60 14.42 -12.45
C GLU A 205 21.62 12.89 -12.27
N ARG A 206 21.27 12.43 -11.06
CA ARG A 206 21.07 11.00 -10.79
C ARG A 206 19.90 10.48 -11.64
N TYR A 207 20.12 9.35 -12.31
CA TYR A 207 19.11 8.68 -13.13
C TYR A 207 18.88 7.25 -12.64
N ARG A 208 17.77 6.64 -13.07
CA ARG A 208 17.39 5.28 -12.72
C ARG A 208 18.38 4.25 -13.28
N THR A 209 18.82 3.33 -12.43
CA THR A 209 19.50 2.09 -12.80
C THR A 209 18.64 0.88 -12.44
N ASP A 210 19.01 -0.31 -12.90
CA ASP A 210 18.27 -1.54 -12.58
C ASP A 210 18.40 -1.93 -11.09
N ALA A 211 19.42 -1.44 -10.40
CA ALA A 211 19.53 -1.56 -8.94
C ALA A 211 18.49 -0.71 -8.19
N ASP A 212 17.94 0.33 -8.84
CA ASP A 212 16.95 1.21 -8.22
C ASP A 212 15.54 0.64 -8.28
N GLY A 213 15.23 -0.11 -9.32
CA GLY A 213 13.87 -0.55 -9.60
C GLY A 213 13.52 -0.57 -11.08
N PRO A 214 12.36 -1.15 -11.41
CA PRO A 214 11.79 -1.06 -12.75
C PRO A 214 11.52 0.40 -13.16
N PRO A 215 11.49 0.70 -14.47
CA PRO A 215 10.98 1.96 -14.99
C PRO A 215 9.63 2.32 -14.38
N LEU A 216 9.41 3.62 -14.18
CA LEU A 216 8.23 4.21 -13.54
C LEU A 216 7.99 3.87 -12.06
N LEU A 217 8.72 2.92 -11.46
CA LEU A 217 8.56 2.51 -10.07
C LEU A 217 9.70 2.98 -9.16
N ALA A 218 10.90 3.12 -9.72
CA ALA A 218 12.08 3.53 -8.98
C ALA A 218 12.00 5.00 -8.49
N VAL A 219 12.52 5.24 -7.29
CA VAL A 219 12.54 6.56 -6.62
C VAL A 219 13.94 6.92 -6.13
N ASP A 220 14.17 8.21 -5.90
CA ASP A 220 15.42 8.73 -5.35
C ASP A 220 15.66 8.35 -3.88
N GLU A 221 14.62 8.43 -3.06
CA GLU A 221 14.60 8.02 -1.65
C GLU A 221 13.45 7.04 -1.41
N ARG A 222 13.75 5.91 -0.78
CA ARG A 222 12.76 4.88 -0.42
C ARG A 222 12.27 5.13 1.00
N ILE A 223 11.00 4.80 1.26
CA ILE A 223 10.52 4.66 2.63
C ILE A 223 11.14 3.38 3.22
N VAL A 224 11.76 3.43 4.40
CA VAL A 224 12.45 2.29 5.02
C VAL A 224 11.68 1.86 6.27
N ILE A 225 11.38 0.57 6.37
CA ILE A 225 10.64 0.01 7.51
C ILE A 225 11.32 -1.26 8.06
N PRO A 226 11.21 -1.54 9.37
CA PRO A 226 11.82 -2.73 9.96
C PRO A 226 10.99 -3.99 9.69
N ALA A 227 11.68 -5.06 9.28
CA ALA A 227 11.11 -6.39 9.10
C ALA A 227 10.53 -6.95 10.42
N GLY A 228 9.40 -7.63 10.34
CA GLY A 228 8.79 -8.33 11.47
C GLY A 228 8.09 -7.44 12.50
N LYS A 229 7.99 -6.12 12.24
CA LYS A 229 7.32 -5.15 13.11
C LYS A 229 5.98 -4.70 12.54
N ILE A 230 5.08 -4.26 13.43
CA ILE A 230 3.84 -3.59 13.04
C ILE A 230 4.15 -2.15 12.67
N VAL A 231 3.96 -1.82 11.39
CA VAL A 231 4.12 -0.47 10.86
C VAL A 231 2.75 0.11 10.59
N LYS A 232 2.46 1.25 11.24
CA LYS A 232 1.25 2.04 10.98
C LYS A 232 1.56 3.17 10.03
N PHE A 233 0.79 3.25 8.94
CA PHE A 233 0.82 4.37 8.01
C PHE A 233 -0.32 5.33 8.32
N ILE A 234 0.01 6.59 8.56
CA ILE A 234 -0.96 7.69 8.62
C ILE A 234 -0.88 8.43 7.29
N VAL A 235 -1.94 8.37 6.48
CA VAL A 235 -1.93 8.82 5.09
C VAL A 235 -2.80 10.07 4.94
N THR A 236 -2.25 11.12 4.34
CA THR A 236 -2.92 12.41 4.06
C THR A 236 -2.34 13.05 2.79
N SER A 237 -2.92 14.16 2.34
CA SER A 237 -2.38 14.96 1.25
C SER A 237 -2.28 16.44 1.63
N ASN A 238 -1.37 17.16 0.97
CA ASN A 238 -1.24 18.62 1.07
C ASN A 238 -2.05 19.36 -0.01
N ASP A 239 -2.47 18.70 -1.09
CA ASP A 239 -3.09 19.36 -2.25
C ASP A 239 -4.39 18.70 -2.73
N VAL A 240 -4.32 17.70 -3.61
CA VAL A 240 -5.45 16.95 -4.18
C VAL A 240 -5.49 15.55 -3.58
N ILE A 241 -6.51 14.76 -3.92
CA ILE A 241 -6.56 13.37 -3.46
C ILE A 241 -5.50 12.55 -4.22
N HIS A 242 -4.72 11.76 -3.47
CA HIS A 242 -3.86 10.70 -4.00
C HIS A 242 -4.28 9.38 -3.36
N ALA A 243 -3.60 8.26 -3.66
CA ALA A 243 -3.76 7.05 -2.87
C ALA A 243 -2.44 6.31 -2.70
N PHE A 244 -2.11 6.00 -1.45
CA PHE A 244 -0.95 5.22 -1.08
C PHE A 244 -1.28 3.74 -1.26
N ALA A 245 -0.62 3.09 -2.22
CA ALA A 245 -0.89 1.70 -2.54
C ALA A 245 0.39 0.91 -2.77
N VAL A 246 0.53 -0.22 -2.07
CA VAL A 246 1.63 -1.18 -2.24
C VAL A 246 1.01 -2.57 -2.45
N PRO A 247 0.92 -3.07 -3.69
CA PRO A 247 0.17 -4.27 -4.03
C PRO A 247 0.60 -5.53 -3.27
N ALA A 248 1.91 -5.75 -3.07
CA ALA A 248 2.43 -6.89 -2.32
C ALA A 248 2.04 -6.88 -0.82
N PHE A 249 1.62 -5.72 -0.31
CA PHE A 249 1.16 -5.57 1.08
C PHE A 249 -0.36 -5.66 1.23
N TRP A 250 -1.10 -5.79 0.13
CA TRP A 250 -2.56 -5.64 0.08
C TRP A 250 -3.04 -4.31 0.68
N THR A 251 -2.25 -3.26 0.49
CA THR A 251 -2.55 -1.94 1.05
C THR A 251 -2.94 -0.99 -0.07
N LYS A 252 -4.10 -0.35 0.08
CA LYS A 252 -4.52 0.83 -0.66
C LYS A 252 -5.34 1.71 0.26
N ILE A 253 -4.92 2.96 0.45
CA ILE A 253 -5.73 3.93 1.17
C ILE A 253 -5.54 5.32 0.56
N ASP A 254 -6.64 6.05 0.47
CA ASP A 254 -6.63 7.36 -0.15
C ASP A 254 -5.97 8.37 0.80
N ALA A 255 -5.24 9.31 0.20
CA ALA A 255 -4.54 10.39 0.83
C ALA A 255 -5.37 11.66 0.63
N ASN A 256 -6.21 11.99 1.61
CA ASN A 256 -7.24 13.03 1.46
C ASN A 256 -6.78 14.33 2.15
N PRO A 257 -6.79 15.48 1.45
CA PRO A 257 -6.52 16.77 2.09
C PRO A 257 -7.47 17.01 3.26
N GLY A 258 -6.92 17.43 4.40
CA GLY A 258 -7.69 17.69 5.62
C GLY A 258 -8.17 16.46 6.38
N ARG A 259 -7.77 15.23 6.00
CA ARG A 259 -8.11 14.01 6.72
C ARG A 259 -6.89 13.09 6.89
N LEU A 260 -6.70 12.61 8.11
CA LEU A 260 -5.74 11.54 8.40
C LEU A 260 -6.46 10.19 8.25
N ASN A 261 -6.09 9.45 7.23
CA ASN A 261 -6.45 8.05 7.08
C ASN A 261 -5.38 7.15 7.70
N GLU A 262 -5.72 5.92 8.06
CA GLU A 262 -4.77 4.97 8.63
C GLU A 262 -4.87 3.59 8.00
N THR A 263 -3.73 2.95 7.82
CA THR A 263 -3.59 1.55 7.44
C THR A 263 -2.36 0.98 8.14
N TRP A 264 -2.19 -0.34 8.13
CA TRP A 264 -1.07 -0.99 8.80
C TRP A 264 -0.57 -2.19 8.01
N VAL A 265 0.70 -2.54 8.23
CA VAL A 265 1.31 -3.74 7.67
C VAL A 265 2.24 -4.39 8.69
N LYS A 266 2.45 -5.69 8.51
CA LYS A 266 3.57 -6.43 9.09
C LYS A 266 4.23 -7.21 7.96
N VAL A 267 5.49 -6.91 7.67
CA VAL A 267 6.23 -7.55 6.58
C VAL A 267 7.45 -8.22 7.17
N ASP A 268 7.48 -9.55 7.14
CA ASP A 268 8.56 -10.33 7.77
C ASP A 268 9.77 -10.50 6.83
N ARG A 269 9.54 -10.43 5.51
CA ARG A 269 10.58 -10.68 4.49
C ARG A 269 11.27 -9.38 4.09
N PRO A 270 12.59 -9.22 4.36
CA PRO A 270 13.37 -8.10 3.84
C PRO A 270 13.36 -8.05 2.32
N GLY A 271 13.48 -6.85 1.75
CA GLY A 271 13.47 -6.63 0.31
C GLY A 271 12.84 -5.29 -0.07
N VAL A 272 12.74 -5.06 -1.38
CA VAL A 272 12.17 -3.84 -1.95
C VAL A 272 10.78 -4.12 -2.51
N TYR A 273 9.81 -3.29 -2.17
CA TYR A 273 8.42 -3.44 -2.58
C TYR A 273 7.92 -2.14 -3.22
N PHE A 274 7.35 -2.26 -4.42
CA PHE A 274 6.94 -1.10 -5.19
C PHE A 274 5.43 -0.90 -5.17
N GLY A 275 5.04 0.35 -5.35
CA GLY A 275 3.68 0.83 -5.41
C GLY A 275 3.56 2.02 -6.35
N GLN A 276 2.32 2.44 -6.60
CA GLN A 276 2.03 3.63 -7.39
C GLN A 276 0.87 4.40 -6.79
N CYS A 277 0.83 5.70 -7.04
CA CYS A 277 -0.35 6.50 -6.75
C CYS A 277 -1.57 5.87 -7.43
N SER A 278 -2.64 5.64 -6.68
CA SER A 278 -3.82 4.90 -7.12
C SER A 278 -5.13 5.71 -7.06
N GLU A 279 -5.02 7.04 -7.09
CA GLU A 279 -6.14 7.97 -7.24
C GLU A 279 -5.72 9.10 -8.19
N LEU A 280 -6.60 9.46 -9.14
CA LEU A 280 -6.24 10.39 -10.20
C LEU A 280 -5.94 11.79 -9.64
N CYS A 281 -4.66 12.19 -9.68
CA CYS A 281 -4.19 13.42 -9.04
C CYS A 281 -3.62 14.47 -10.02
N GLY A 282 -3.91 14.34 -11.32
CA GLY A 282 -3.57 15.32 -12.36
C GLY A 282 -2.53 14.85 -13.37
N ALA A 283 -1.89 15.80 -14.07
CA ALA A 283 -1.11 15.57 -15.28
C ALA A 283 0.04 14.55 -15.12
N ARG A 284 0.66 14.47 -13.93
CA ARG A 284 1.72 13.49 -13.66
C ARG A 284 1.33 12.38 -12.69
N HIS A 285 0.05 12.03 -12.63
CA HIS A 285 -0.46 10.94 -11.79
C HIS A 285 0.33 9.62 -11.95
N GLY A 286 0.72 9.25 -13.17
CA GLY A 286 1.52 8.05 -13.44
C GLY A 286 3.02 8.14 -13.08
N TYR A 287 3.50 9.26 -12.52
CA TYR A 287 4.92 9.54 -12.32
C TYR A 287 5.29 9.86 -10.86
N MET A 288 4.52 9.33 -9.91
CA MET A 288 4.78 9.45 -8.47
C MET A 288 4.68 8.09 -7.75
N PRO A 289 5.64 7.18 -8.03
CA PRO A 289 5.63 5.84 -7.46
C PRO A 289 6.00 5.84 -5.98
N ILE A 290 5.87 4.66 -5.40
CA ILE A 290 6.23 4.35 -4.02
C ILE A 290 7.24 3.21 -4.07
N ALA A 291 8.33 3.31 -3.29
CA ALA A 291 9.22 2.18 -3.06
C ALA A 291 9.51 2.04 -1.58
N VAL A 292 9.22 0.86 -1.03
CA VAL A 292 9.39 0.50 0.37
C VAL A 292 10.56 -0.45 0.50
N GLU A 293 11.58 -0.05 1.25
CA GLU A 293 12.69 -0.90 1.67
C GLU A 293 12.34 -1.55 3.02
N VAL A 294 12.25 -2.87 3.06
CA VAL A 294 12.07 -3.64 4.30
C VAL A 294 13.43 -4.19 4.70
N VAL A 295 13.92 -3.79 5.87
CA VAL A 295 15.28 -4.12 6.34
C VAL A 295 15.26 -4.75 7.73
N PRO A 296 16.30 -5.47 8.16
CA PRO A 296 16.44 -5.89 9.55
C PRO A 296 16.38 -4.69 10.52
N GLU A 297 15.87 -4.90 11.73
CA GLU A 297 15.69 -3.84 12.74
C GLU A 297 16.98 -3.06 13.04
N ALA A 298 18.12 -3.74 13.10
CA ALA A 298 19.42 -3.09 13.31
C ALA A 298 19.77 -2.11 12.18
N THR A 299 19.52 -2.51 10.92
CA THR A 299 19.73 -1.66 9.73
C THR A 299 18.76 -0.48 9.73
N PHE A 300 17.49 -0.70 10.10
CA PHE A 300 16.51 0.38 10.25
C PHE A 300 16.97 1.40 11.30
N ASN A 301 17.43 0.95 12.46
CA ASN A 301 17.90 1.84 13.53
C ASN A 301 19.13 2.65 13.10
N ALA A 302 20.08 2.04 12.39
CA ALA A 302 21.24 2.73 11.83
C ALA A 302 20.82 3.79 10.79
N TRP A 303 19.86 3.46 9.92
CA TRP A 303 19.29 4.37 8.94
C TRP A 303 18.52 5.55 9.57
N VAL A 304 17.77 5.31 10.64
CA VAL A 304 17.11 6.39 11.39
C VAL A 304 18.16 7.35 11.96
N ALA A 305 19.23 6.81 12.57
CA ALA A 305 20.28 7.62 13.19
C ALA A 305 21.03 8.49 12.15
N SER A 306 21.32 7.94 10.97
CA SER A 306 21.99 8.69 9.90
C SER A 306 21.13 9.79 9.28
N LYS A 307 19.79 9.68 9.35
CA LYS A 307 18.86 10.76 8.98
C LYS A 307 18.67 11.79 10.11
N GLY A 308 19.44 11.68 11.21
CA GLY A 308 19.35 12.56 12.37
C GLY A 308 18.20 12.23 13.32
N GLY A 309 17.54 11.08 13.13
CA GLY A 309 16.47 10.60 13.98
C GLY A 309 16.97 9.82 15.21
N THR A 310 16.05 9.49 16.10
CA THR A 310 16.30 8.67 17.29
C THR A 310 15.50 7.37 17.20
N PRO A 311 16.14 6.19 17.11
CA PRO A 311 15.39 4.94 17.03
C PRO A 311 14.64 4.65 18.33
N LYS A 312 13.34 4.38 18.23
CA LYS A 312 12.50 4.02 19.37
C LYS A 312 12.94 2.66 19.93
N GLY A 313 13.35 2.62 21.20
CA GLY A 313 13.69 1.38 21.90
C GLY A 313 15.11 0.83 21.67
N ALA A 314 16.04 1.63 21.10
CA ALA A 314 17.43 1.21 20.98
C ALA A 314 18.08 1.00 22.37
N LYS A 315 18.31 -0.25 22.75
CA LYS A 315 19.39 -0.58 23.69
C LYS A 315 20.70 -0.34 22.91
N PRO A 316 21.71 0.35 23.49
CA PRO A 316 22.95 0.62 22.77
C PRO A 316 23.50 -0.68 22.20
N ALA A 317 23.77 -0.71 20.90
CA ALA A 317 24.50 -1.82 20.30
C ALA A 317 25.86 -1.85 20.99
N THR A 318 26.12 -2.90 21.77
CA THR A 318 27.47 -3.21 22.22
C THR A 318 28.30 -3.28 20.94
N GLU A 319 29.30 -2.42 20.87
CA GLU A 319 30.32 -2.39 19.83
C GLU A 319 30.69 -3.83 19.45
N ALA A 320 30.53 -4.17 18.17
CA ALA A 320 30.98 -5.45 17.66
C ALA A 320 32.47 -5.55 17.97
N ALA A 321 32.82 -6.40 18.95
CA ALA A 321 34.19 -6.67 19.30
C ALA A 321 34.91 -7.13 18.03
N ALA A 322 35.95 -6.40 17.65
CA ALA A 322 36.84 -6.77 16.56
C ALA A 322 37.30 -8.23 16.75
N PRO A 323 37.44 -9.02 15.67
CA PRO A 323 37.90 -10.39 15.81
C PRO A 323 39.30 -10.37 16.42
N ALA A 324 39.44 -11.01 17.58
CA ALA A 324 40.72 -11.24 18.20
C ALA A 324 41.62 -11.98 17.19
N THR A 325 42.77 -11.40 16.90
CA THR A 325 43.84 -12.02 16.13
C THR A 325 44.18 -13.38 16.73
N ALA A 326 44.06 -14.43 15.91
CA ALA A 326 44.49 -15.77 16.27
C ALA A 326 46.01 -15.75 16.51
N GLU A 327 46.42 -15.89 17.77
CA GLU A 327 47.80 -16.13 18.14
C GLU A 327 48.15 -17.59 17.87
N ALA A 328 49.29 -17.79 17.22
CA ALA A 328 49.77 -19.06 16.70
C ALA A 328 50.11 -20.07 17.82
N ALA A 329 49.91 -21.34 17.50
CA ALA A 329 50.17 -22.49 18.35
C ALA A 329 51.64 -22.59 18.82
N ALA A 330 51.82 -23.01 20.08
CA ALA A 330 52.99 -23.75 20.55
C ALA A 330 52.51 -24.94 21.40
N ALA A 331 52.97 -26.14 21.04
CA ALA A 331 52.65 -27.43 21.66
C ALA A 331 53.66 -27.79 22.78
N PRO A 332 53.63 -29.02 23.36
CA PRO A 332 53.27 -29.28 24.75
C PRO A 332 54.48 -29.65 25.65
N ALA A 333 54.27 -29.72 26.98
CA ALA A 333 55.22 -30.36 27.88
C ALA A 333 54.50 -31.06 29.06
N ASP A 334 54.91 -32.31 29.27
CA ASP A 334 54.46 -33.28 30.28
C ASP A 334 54.87 -32.93 31.71
N ASN A 335 54.06 -33.31 32.72
CA ASN A 335 54.30 -34.46 33.61
C ASN A 335 53.55 -34.38 34.96
N ALA A 336 52.76 -35.43 35.21
CA ALA A 336 52.65 -36.28 36.39
C ALA A 336 52.53 -35.74 37.85
N ALA A 337 51.41 -36.15 38.47
CA ALA A 337 51.21 -36.67 39.85
C ALA A 337 51.26 -35.64 41.02
N VAL A 338 50.50 -35.73 42.13
CA VAL A 338 50.14 -36.86 43.02
C VAL A 338 48.92 -36.50 43.92
N GLU A 339 48.18 -37.54 44.36
CA GLU A 339 47.32 -37.69 45.56
C GLU A 339 45.89 -37.09 45.69
N GLN A 340 44.92 -38.03 45.69
CA GLN A 340 43.74 -38.08 46.57
C GLN A 340 44.13 -38.87 47.86
N PRO A 341 43.41 -38.81 49.02
CA PRO A 341 41.95 -38.93 49.10
C PRO A 341 41.23 -38.25 50.31
N ALA A 342 39.88 -38.25 50.29
CA ALA A 342 38.99 -38.77 51.36
C ALA A 342 37.58 -38.10 51.36
N THR A 343 36.59 -38.92 50.96
CA THR A 343 35.28 -39.15 51.60
C THR A 343 34.49 -38.00 52.26
N ASN A 344 33.25 -37.78 51.81
CA ASN A 344 32.06 -38.28 52.53
C ASN A 344 30.76 -38.18 51.72
N GLN A 345 30.00 -39.28 51.73
CA GLN A 345 28.62 -39.43 51.30
C GLN A 345 27.64 -38.87 52.34
N ALA A 346 26.48 -38.40 51.87
CA ALA A 346 25.10 -38.75 52.29
C ALA A 346 24.15 -37.69 51.68
N ALA A 347 23.21 -37.96 50.77
CA ALA A 347 22.09 -38.89 50.73
C ALA A 347 20.93 -38.59 51.71
N VAL A 348 19.84 -38.04 51.13
CA VAL A 348 18.43 -38.52 51.25
C VAL A 348 17.54 -38.03 52.44
N ALA A 349 16.52 -37.24 52.04
CA ALA A 349 15.07 -37.30 52.34
C ALA A 349 14.41 -36.75 53.62
N GLN A 350 13.13 -36.39 53.37
CA GLN A 350 11.93 -36.21 54.21
C GLN A 350 11.72 -34.79 54.75
N ASN A 351 10.55 -34.14 54.58
CA ASN A 351 9.16 -34.61 54.39
C ASN A 351 8.40 -33.80 53.33
#